data_AF-A0A2X2JU07-F1
#
_entry.id   AF-A0A2X2JU07-F1
#
_cell.length_a   1.000
_cell.length_b   1.000
_cell.length_c   1.000
_cell.angle_alpha   90.00
_cell.angle_beta   90.00
_cell.angle_gamma   90.00
#
_symmetry.space_group_name_H-M   'P 1'
#
loop_
_entity.id
_entity.type
_entity.pdbx_description
1 polymer ?
#
loop_
_entity_poly.entity_id
_entity_poly.type
_entity_poly.pdbx_seq_one_letter_code
_entity_poly.pdbx_strand_id
1 'polypeptide(L)' 'MLKNEVAPYKYPREIEFVDDLPKTNSGKIRRVELRDAEIEKWQQQKDSNQ' A
#
# COMPACT_ATOMS: atom_id res chain seq x y z
N MET A 1 14.06 -11.58 -12.38
CA MET A 1 13.39 -12.17 -11.20
C MET A 1 13.90 -11.46 -9.97
N LEU A 2 13.07 -10.67 -9.26
CA LEU A 2 13.50 -9.80 -8.14
C LEU A 2 14.09 -10.59 -6.94
N LYS A 3 13.84 -11.90 -6.89
CA LYS A 3 14.19 -12.80 -5.77
C LYS A 3 15.69 -12.97 -5.53
N ASN A 4 16.54 -12.61 -6.49
CA ASN A 4 18.00 -12.80 -6.41
C ASN A 4 18.76 -11.51 -6.06
N GLU A 5 18.09 -10.35 -6.06
CA GLU A 5 18.74 -9.04 -5.92
C GLU A 5 18.48 -8.38 -4.56
N VAL A 6 17.43 -8.80 -3.84
CA VAL A 6 17.01 -8.16 -2.58
C VAL A 6 17.03 -9.13 -1.41
N ALA A 7 17.42 -8.61 -0.25
CA ALA A 7 17.42 -9.37 0.99
C ALA A 7 16.00 -9.88 1.35
N PRO A 8 15.87 -11.05 2.02
CA PRO A 8 14.59 -11.68 2.36
C PRO A 8 13.55 -10.81 3.06
N TYR A 9 13.97 -9.76 3.78
CA TYR A 9 13.07 -8.88 4.51
C TYR A 9 12.50 -7.72 3.67
N LYS A 10 13.07 -7.47 2.48
CA LYS A 10 12.67 -6.33 1.63
C LYS A 10 11.60 -6.69 0.60
N TYR A 11 11.13 -7.94 0.60
CA TYR A 11 10.04 -8.35 -0.28
C TYR A 11 8.72 -7.70 0.14
N PRO A 12 7.93 -7.15 -0.80
CA PRO A 12 6.58 -6.70 -0.50
C PRO A 12 5.75 -7.91 -0.07
N ARG A 13 5.01 -7.78 1.03
CA ARG A 13 4.14 -8.84 1.56
C ARG A 13 2.85 -8.96 0.76
N GLU A 14 2.35 -7.82 0.27
CA GLU A 14 1.10 -7.68 -0.47
C GLU A 14 1.35 -6.72 -1.64
N ILE A 15 0.70 -6.98 -2.77
CA ILE A 15 0.77 -6.16 -3.99
C ILE A 15 -0.67 -5.97 -4.48
N GLU A 16 -1.15 -4.74 -4.43
CA GLU A 16 -2.44 -4.33 -4.99
C GLU A 16 -2.18 -3.56 -6.29
N PHE A 17 -2.84 -3.96 -7.37
CA PHE A 17 -2.83 -3.22 -8.62
C PHE A 17 -4.02 -2.27 -8.61
N VAL A 18 -3.74 -0.96 -8.67
CA VAL A 18 -4.75 0.10 -8.70
C VAL A 18 -4.69 0.83 -10.04
N ASP A 19 -5.83 1.28 -10.54
CA ASP A 19 -5.93 2.00 -11.81
C ASP A 19 -5.27 3.38 -11.73
N ASP A 20 -5.34 4.02 -10.56
CA ASP A 20 -4.73 5.33 -10.34
C ASP A 20 -4.10 5.47 -8.95
N LEU A 21 -2.98 6.19 -8.92
CA LEU A 21 -2.26 6.51 -7.69
C LEU A 21 -2.56 7.95 -7.27
N PRO A 22 -2.82 8.21 -5.99
CA PRO A 22 -2.98 9.57 -5.49
C PRO A 22 -1.69 10.35 -5.73
N LYS A 23 -1.78 11.40 -6.55
CA LYS A 23 -0.68 12.28 -6.91
C LYS A 23 -1.00 13.71 -6.50
N THR A 24 0.03 14.48 -6.17
CA THR A 24 -0.11 15.93 -6.00
C THR A 24 -0.27 16.62 -7.36
N ASN A 25 -0.67 17.89 -7.38
CA ASN A 25 -0.71 18.73 -8.58
C ASN A 25 0.66 18.82 -9.29
N SER A 26 1.76 18.49 -8.61
CA SER A 26 3.12 18.39 -9.15
C SER A 26 3.49 16.96 -9.62
N GLY A 27 2.55 16.01 -9.63
CA GLY A 27 2.75 14.63 -10.07
C GLY A 27 3.48 13.71 -9.07
N LYS A 28 3.79 14.18 -7.86
CA LYS A 28 4.44 13.34 -6.83
C LYS A 28 3.41 12.42 -6.17
N ILE A 29 3.74 11.15 -6.02
CA ILE A 29 2.87 10.17 -5.33
C ILE A 29 2.73 10.55 -3.85
N ARG A 30 1.48 10.65 -3.38
CA ARG A 30 1.15 10.97 -1.99
C ARG A 30 1.07 9.68 -1.17
N ARG A 31 2.20 9.27 -0.60
CA ARG A 31 2.30 8.05 0.23
C ARG A 31 1.50 8.11 1.53
N VAL A 32 1.18 9.31 2.02
CA VAL A 32 0.38 9.49 3.25
C VAL A 32 -1.02 8.96 3.04
N GLU A 33 -1.69 9.38 1.96
CA GLU A 33 -3.06 8.93 1.63
C GLU A 33 -3.12 7.41 1.40
N LEU A 34 -2.10 6.83 0.76
CA LEU A 34 -1.99 5.38 0.60
C LEU A 34 -1.89 4.65 1.94
N ARG A 35 -1.18 5.23 2.92
CA ARG A 35 -1.04 4.65 4.25
C ARG A 35 -2.35 4.77 5.05
N ASP A 36 -3.02 5.91 4.96
CA ASP A 36 -4.27 6.17 5.68
C ASP A 36 -5.39 5.26 5.15
N ALA A 37 -5.51 5.12 3.84
CA ALA A 37 -6.47 4.20 3.20
C ALA A 37 -6.26 2.75 3.65
N GLU A 38 -5.01 2.31 3.77
CA GLU A 38 -4.70 0.99 4.28
C GLU A 38 -5.17 0.85 5.74
N ILE A 39 -4.81 1.79 6.61
CA ILE A 39 -5.23 1.80 8.02
C ILE A 39 -6.75 1.74 8.16
N GLU A 40 -7.49 2.52 7.37
CA GLU A 40 -8.96 2.49 7.34
C GLU A 40 -9.52 1.12 6.92
N LYS A 41 -8.96 0.50 5.86
CA LYS A 41 -9.33 -0.86 5.45
C LYS A 41 -9.16 -1.85 6.60
N TRP A 42 -8.04 -1.79 7.33
CA TRP A 42 -7.79 -2.65 8.49
C TRP A 42 -8.74 -2.38 9.65
N GLN A 43 -9.15 -1.12 9.87
CA GLN A 43 -10.11 -0.76 10.90
C GLN A 43 -11.51 -1.30 10.58
N GLN A 44 -11.99 -1.09 9.36
CA GLN A 44 -13.30 -1.60 8.90
C GLN A 44 -13.38 -3.13 9.03
N GLN A 45 -12.29 -3.83 8.72
CA GLN A 45 -12.21 -5.28 8.87
C GLN A 45 -12.33 -5.72 10.33
N LYS A 46 -11.72 -4.98 11.28
CA LYS A 46 -11.83 -5.28 12.71
C LYS A 46 -13.24 -5.05 13.25
N ASP A 47 -13.89 -3.98 12.81
CA ASP A 47 -15.25 -3.63 13.25
C ASP A 47 -16.28 -4.62 12.69
N SER A 48 -16.03 -5.18 11.51
CA SER A 48 -16.90 -6.19 10.89
C SER A 48 -16.75 -7.61 11.47
N ASN A 49 -15.63 -7.90 12.14
CA ASN A 49 -15.34 -9.21 12.72
C ASN A 49 -15.62 -9.25 14.24
N GLN A 50 -16.52 -8.37 14.69
CA GLN A 50 -17.03 -8.33 16.06
C GLN A 50 -18.53 -8.55 16.09
#